data_AF-A0A9R1J6E0-F1
#
_entry.id   AF-A0A9R1J6E0-F1
#
_cell.length_a   1.000
_cell.length_b   1.000
_cell.length_c   1.000
_cell.angle_alpha   90.00
_cell.angle_beta   90.00
_cell.angle_gamma   90.00
#
_symmetry.space_group_name_H-M   'P 1'
#
loop_
_entity.id
_entity.type
_entity.pdbx_description
1 polymer ?
#
loop_
_entity_poly.entity_id
_entity_poly.type
_entity_poly.pdbx_seq_one_letter_code
_entity_poly.pdbx_strand_id
1 'polypeptide(L)'
;MVLASFAVSITYQAGLDPPGGLWQDKLDGHKIGQPVLRTTHPTRYQVFFYSNSAAFVTSLVVVMMVQSKFLLKRRTLVAAMVLDLLGLVIAYAAGCTRDTSTSIYVVAVACLVLSYAVVHISLGGERENMVTRPVHDPDPAMVAPDPAMVAPAPATPAPAPALHVGGGGGGPRRPQRTPRSKEQLDDKRQVLLLIAILAAALTYQAGLTPSGGFWQVDDEKLGHRAGYPVLLDNYPRRYKAFFYCNTASFMSSVALILLLVNRKLYRPGIRCYALHVCMAVGMFALMGAYAAGSSRHLKTSIYVLTLVAVVSASIPLQVAIFWYFGNCMDNRQDPPRIRRRRARGQDDPDKEKDEELEYLMLLAVLAASVTYQNGLRPAGGMWQEDNAAYSAGNPILRDINKRRYDIFLYSNSTSFMASVVAIVMLLPLTLSDDVRWLQRCLPFHRVDLKWSLWPVHTAILLDMLGLLVAYAAGSTKKWESSRNVILLVLPVLAYIALYAMAAAIYIYIRRGSSQSQSPSRQAGQQATSVESSS
;
A
#
# COMPACT_ATOMS: atom_id res chain seq x y z
N MET A 1 -2.76 -4.45 0.37
CA MET A 1 -2.38 -5.03 -0.94
C MET A 1 -1.62 -4.02 -1.78
N VAL A 2 -2.28 -2.92 -2.15
CA VAL A 2 -1.69 -1.79 -2.90
C VAL A 2 -0.34 -1.35 -2.33
N LEU A 3 -0.27 -1.04 -1.02
CA LEU A 3 0.99 -0.62 -0.38
C LEU A 3 2.13 -1.61 -0.57
N ALA A 4 1.89 -2.90 -0.34
CA ALA A 4 2.92 -3.93 -0.47
C ALA A 4 3.36 -4.14 -1.92
N SER A 5 2.41 -4.15 -2.86
CA SER A 5 2.69 -4.17 -4.31
C SER A 5 3.56 -2.99 -4.72
N PHE A 6 3.25 -1.79 -4.22
CA PHE A 6 4.05 -0.60 -4.46
C PHE A 6 5.47 -0.76 -3.90
N ALA A 7 5.60 -1.15 -2.62
CA ALA A 7 6.88 -1.29 -1.97
C ALA A 7 7.77 -2.35 -2.65
N VAL A 8 7.20 -3.48 -3.11
CA VAL A 8 7.90 -4.44 -4.00
C VAL A 8 8.45 -3.75 -5.23
N SER A 9 7.64 -2.94 -5.91
CA SER A 9 8.02 -2.26 -7.16
C SER A 9 9.23 -1.34 -6.99
N ILE A 10 9.14 -0.40 -6.05
CA ILE A 10 10.20 0.60 -5.86
C ILE A 10 11.48 0.01 -5.30
N THR A 11 11.38 -0.97 -4.38
CA THR A 11 12.56 -1.60 -3.79
C THR A 11 13.26 -2.54 -4.76
N TYR A 12 12.50 -3.21 -5.64
CA TYR A 12 13.06 -4.02 -6.73
C TYR A 12 13.86 -3.15 -7.70
N GLN A 13 13.27 -2.05 -8.18
CA GLN A 13 13.94 -1.12 -9.08
C GLN A 13 15.17 -0.47 -8.43
N ALA A 14 15.04 0.02 -7.20
CA ALA A 14 16.14 0.64 -6.46
C ALA A 14 17.26 -0.35 -6.11
N GLY A 15 16.95 -1.65 -5.99
CA GLY A 15 17.97 -2.68 -5.79
C GLY A 15 18.77 -3.00 -7.05
N LEU A 16 18.12 -3.00 -8.22
CA LEU A 16 18.78 -3.28 -9.50
C LEU A 16 19.58 -2.09 -10.03
N ASP A 17 19.15 -0.88 -9.71
CA ASP A 17 19.87 0.35 -10.03
C ASP A 17 19.97 1.24 -8.79
N PRO A 18 21.04 1.08 -8.02
CA PRO A 18 21.22 1.71 -6.72
C PRO A 18 21.42 3.23 -6.83
N PRO A 19 21.21 3.98 -5.74
CA PRO A 19 21.52 5.41 -5.68
C PRO A 19 22.98 5.65 -6.09
N GLY A 20 23.18 6.69 -6.90
CA GLY A 20 24.48 6.99 -7.51
C GLY A 20 24.69 6.30 -8.85
N GLY A 21 23.83 5.35 -9.21
CA GLY A 21 23.98 4.57 -10.43
C GLY A 21 25.13 3.57 -10.34
N LEU A 22 25.58 3.15 -11.50
CA LEU A 22 26.63 2.15 -11.67
C LEU A 22 27.76 2.75 -12.50
N TRP A 23 29.00 2.41 -12.15
CA TRP A 23 30.19 2.84 -12.89
C TRP A 23 30.14 2.40 -14.35
N GLN A 24 30.55 3.29 -15.27
CA GLN A 24 30.63 3.01 -16.70
C GLN A 24 32.07 2.86 -17.23
N ASP A 25 33.06 3.15 -16.39
CA ASP A 25 34.50 3.08 -16.68
C ASP A 25 35.26 2.13 -15.72
N LYS A 26 36.52 1.84 -16.05
CA LYS A 26 37.43 1.00 -15.23
C LYS A 26 38.52 1.84 -14.54
N LEU A 27 38.30 3.15 -14.40
CA LEU A 27 39.26 4.06 -13.77
C LEU A 27 39.33 3.80 -12.25
N ASP A 28 40.38 4.30 -11.59
CA ASP A 28 40.53 4.36 -10.13
C ASP A 28 40.28 3.06 -9.32
N GLY A 29 40.42 1.90 -9.97
CA GLY A 29 40.32 0.58 -9.34
C GLY A 29 38.89 0.06 -9.16
N HIS A 30 37.86 0.80 -9.59
CA HIS A 30 36.50 0.28 -9.67
C HIS A 30 36.25 -0.51 -10.96
N LYS A 31 35.23 -1.37 -10.92
CA LYS A 31 34.80 -2.15 -12.09
C LYS A 31 33.47 -1.62 -12.61
N ILE A 32 33.34 -1.60 -13.93
CA ILE A 32 32.09 -1.26 -14.63
C ILE A 32 30.92 -2.10 -14.08
N GLY A 33 29.79 -1.44 -13.84
CA GLY A 33 28.62 -2.05 -13.23
C GLY A 33 28.70 -2.21 -11.71
N GLN A 34 29.75 -1.71 -11.03
CA GLN A 34 29.73 -1.61 -9.57
C GLN A 34 28.92 -0.38 -9.13
N PRO A 35 28.19 -0.45 -7.98
CA PRO A 35 27.47 0.69 -7.45
C PRO A 35 28.40 1.84 -7.06
N VAL A 36 28.12 3.05 -7.55
CA VAL A 36 28.94 4.25 -7.29
C VAL A 36 28.88 4.65 -5.81
N LEU A 37 27.70 4.59 -5.19
CA LEU A 37 27.57 4.89 -3.76
C LEU A 37 28.38 3.93 -2.89
N ARG A 38 28.67 2.72 -3.37
CA ARG A 38 29.45 1.74 -2.61
C ARG A 38 30.94 2.09 -2.57
N THR A 39 31.50 2.57 -3.68
CA THR A 39 32.92 2.93 -3.76
C THR A 39 33.18 4.27 -3.08
N THR A 40 32.26 5.23 -3.22
CA THR A 40 32.38 6.57 -2.62
C THR A 40 31.97 6.61 -1.14
N HIS A 41 30.87 5.94 -0.76
CA HIS A 41 30.29 6.01 0.59
C HIS A 41 29.81 4.62 1.08
N PRO A 42 30.74 3.70 1.42
CA PRO A 42 30.41 2.30 1.69
C PRO A 42 29.39 2.09 2.82
N THR A 43 29.46 2.87 3.89
CA THR A 43 28.53 2.79 5.03
C THR A 43 27.10 3.13 4.62
N ARG A 44 26.92 4.18 3.81
CA ARG A 44 25.59 4.59 3.32
C ARG A 44 25.00 3.57 2.38
N TYR A 45 25.81 3.04 1.48
CA TYR A 45 25.39 1.95 0.61
C TYR A 45 24.93 0.72 1.40
N GLN A 46 25.63 0.34 2.47
CA GLN A 46 25.21 -0.79 3.31
C GLN A 46 23.86 -0.55 3.98
N VAL A 47 23.67 0.62 4.59
CA VAL A 47 22.38 0.99 5.24
C VAL A 47 21.25 0.99 4.21
N PHE A 48 21.47 1.62 3.05
CA PHE A 48 20.52 1.62 1.94
C PHE A 48 20.18 0.19 1.50
N PHE A 49 21.21 -0.61 1.17
CA PHE A 49 21.04 -1.93 0.58
C PHE A 49 20.29 -2.87 1.51
N TYR A 50 20.70 -2.95 2.79
CA TYR A 50 20.06 -3.83 3.76
C TYR A 50 18.61 -3.42 4.05
N SER A 51 18.35 -2.12 4.22
CA SER A 51 16.99 -1.62 4.50
C SER A 51 16.07 -1.81 3.29
N ASN A 52 16.56 -1.52 2.08
CA ASN A 52 15.82 -1.70 0.84
C ASN A 52 15.52 -3.19 0.55
N SER A 53 16.48 -4.10 0.78
CA SER A 53 16.27 -5.54 0.64
C SER A 53 15.30 -6.10 1.70
N ALA A 54 15.38 -5.61 2.94
CA ALA A 54 14.45 -6.00 3.99
C ALA A 54 13.02 -5.56 3.67
N ALA A 55 12.82 -4.32 3.20
CA ALA A 55 11.53 -3.83 2.73
C ALA A 55 11.01 -4.66 1.54
N PHE A 56 11.83 -4.89 0.51
CA PHE A 56 11.44 -5.71 -0.65
C PHE A 56 10.87 -7.08 -0.24
N VAL A 57 11.62 -7.80 0.61
CA VAL A 57 11.19 -9.15 1.01
C VAL A 57 10.02 -9.10 1.98
N THR A 58 10.01 -8.17 2.95
CA THR A 58 8.87 -8.00 3.87
C THR A 58 7.59 -7.70 3.10
N SER A 59 7.67 -6.87 2.07
CA SER A 59 6.56 -6.58 1.16
C SER A 59 6.06 -7.81 0.40
N LEU A 60 6.95 -8.68 -0.09
CA LEU A 60 6.54 -9.95 -0.70
C LEU A 60 5.85 -10.89 0.30
N VAL A 61 6.33 -10.93 1.55
CA VAL A 61 5.66 -11.66 2.63
C VAL A 61 4.27 -11.10 2.88
N VAL A 62 4.12 -9.78 2.95
CA VAL A 62 2.81 -9.13 3.09
C VAL A 62 1.90 -9.50 1.91
N VAL A 63 2.39 -9.47 0.67
CA VAL A 63 1.64 -9.91 -0.52
C VAL A 63 1.17 -11.35 -0.41
N MET A 64 2.02 -12.27 0.07
CA MET A 64 1.65 -13.68 0.28
C MET A 64 0.64 -13.83 1.43
N MET A 65 0.83 -13.12 2.54
CA MET A 65 -0.06 -13.16 3.70
C MET A 65 -1.46 -12.67 3.35
N VAL A 66 -1.59 -11.56 2.60
CA VAL A 66 -2.89 -10.99 2.19
C VAL A 66 -3.70 -11.96 1.35
N GLN A 67 -3.06 -12.84 0.58
CA GLN A 67 -3.75 -13.81 -0.27
C GLN A 67 -4.24 -15.04 0.50
N SER A 68 -3.61 -15.34 1.64
CA SER A 68 -3.98 -16.46 2.49
C SER A 68 -4.96 -16.01 3.56
N LYS A 69 -6.18 -16.56 3.55
CA LYS A 69 -7.18 -16.37 4.63
C LYS A 69 -6.66 -16.78 6.01
N PHE A 70 -5.58 -17.56 6.03
CA PHE A 70 -5.05 -18.28 7.18
C PHE A 70 -3.88 -17.56 7.85
N LEU A 71 -3.07 -16.82 7.07
CA LEU A 71 -1.92 -16.06 7.58
C LEU A 71 -2.30 -14.62 7.98
N LEU A 72 -3.55 -14.23 7.74
CA LEU A 72 -4.11 -12.93 8.11
C LEU A 72 -4.42 -12.83 9.61
N LYS A 73 -3.40 -13.00 10.46
CA LYS A 73 -3.43 -12.32 11.75
C LYS A 73 -3.20 -10.85 11.46
N ARG A 74 -4.26 -10.06 11.58
CA ARG A 74 -4.23 -8.60 11.33
C ARG A 74 -3.09 -7.89 12.04
N ARG A 75 -2.70 -8.42 13.21
CA ARG A 75 -1.56 -7.96 14.03
C ARG A 75 -0.23 -8.07 13.29
N THR A 76 0.09 -9.27 12.79
CA THR A 76 1.36 -9.54 12.10
C THR A 76 1.39 -8.80 10.76
N LEU A 77 0.25 -8.66 10.08
CA LEU A 77 0.13 -7.88 8.86
C LEU A 77 0.49 -6.40 9.08
N VAL A 78 -0.11 -5.76 10.09
CA VAL A 78 0.18 -4.34 10.40
C VAL A 78 1.63 -4.16 10.81
N ALA A 79 2.16 -5.03 11.69
CA ALA A 79 3.56 -4.96 12.11
C ALA A 79 4.52 -5.08 10.91
N ALA A 80 4.24 -6.01 9.99
CA ALA A 80 5.03 -6.16 8.77
C ALA A 80 4.94 -4.92 7.86
N MET A 81 3.75 -4.31 7.70
CA MET A 81 3.57 -3.10 6.89
C MET A 81 4.26 -1.87 7.51
N VAL A 82 4.29 -1.75 8.84
CA VAL A 82 5.03 -0.67 9.53
C VAL A 82 6.54 -0.88 9.42
N LEU A 83 7.01 -2.11 9.60
CA LEU A 83 8.43 -2.45 9.42
C LEU A 83 8.90 -2.18 7.99
N ASP A 84 8.06 -2.49 7.00
CA ASP A 84 8.29 -2.20 5.59
C ASP A 84 8.42 -0.69 5.35
N LEU A 85 7.49 0.11 5.87
CA LEU A 85 7.52 1.57 5.75
C LEU A 85 8.75 2.19 6.42
N LEU A 86 9.15 1.68 7.60
CA LEU A 86 10.38 2.10 8.27
C LEU A 86 11.62 1.75 7.43
N GLY A 87 11.66 0.55 6.86
CA GLY A 87 12.72 0.11 5.96
C GLY A 87 12.85 1.02 4.72
N LEU A 88 11.72 1.43 4.13
CA LEU A 88 11.66 2.39 3.03
C LEU A 88 12.19 3.77 3.43
N VAL A 89 11.79 4.29 4.60
CA VAL A 89 12.27 5.59 5.11
C VAL A 89 13.78 5.58 5.34
N ILE A 90 14.31 4.52 5.95
CA ILE A 90 15.76 4.38 6.20
C ILE A 90 16.51 4.25 4.86
N ALA A 91 16.01 3.43 3.94
CA ALA A 91 16.60 3.29 2.61
C ALA A 91 16.61 4.63 1.87
N TYR A 92 15.49 5.35 1.88
CA TYR A 92 15.40 6.67 1.28
C TYR A 92 16.44 7.63 1.84
N ALA A 93 16.49 7.80 3.16
CA ALA A 93 17.41 8.71 3.83
C ALA A 93 18.88 8.41 3.50
N ALA A 94 19.25 7.12 3.46
CA ALA A 94 20.60 6.68 3.13
C ALA A 94 20.95 6.84 1.64
N GLY A 95 19.96 6.73 0.75
CA GLY A 95 20.17 6.74 -0.70
C GLY A 95 20.07 8.11 -1.36
N CYS A 96 19.17 8.99 -0.89
CA CYS A 96 18.93 10.28 -1.54
C CYS A 96 19.95 11.36 -1.13
N THR A 97 20.58 11.22 0.05
CA THR A 97 21.45 12.25 0.62
C THR A 97 22.91 12.05 0.25
N ARG A 98 23.59 13.15 -0.10
CA ARG A 98 25.00 13.16 -0.48
C ARG A 98 25.87 13.90 0.53
N ASP A 99 25.37 14.98 1.11
CA ASP A 99 26.07 15.75 2.12
C ASP A 99 25.57 15.45 3.52
N THR A 100 26.37 15.78 4.52
CA THR A 100 25.98 15.66 5.94
C THR A 100 24.79 16.55 6.25
N SER A 101 24.73 17.79 5.74
CA SER A 101 23.63 18.73 6.02
C SER A 101 22.29 18.26 5.47
N THR A 102 22.26 17.78 4.22
CA THR A 102 21.04 17.24 3.62
C THR A 102 20.61 15.93 4.28
N SER A 103 21.59 15.10 4.69
CA SER A 103 21.32 13.89 5.47
C SER A 103 20.68 14.18 6.83
N ILE A 104 21.22 15.15 7.59
CA ILE A 104 20.66 15.60 8.86
C ILE A 104 19.22 16.07 8.66
N TYR A 105 18.96 16.87 7.62
CA TYR A 105 17.61 17.33 7.31
C TYR A 105 16.63 16.17 7.07
N VAL A 106 16.95 15.24 6.17
CA VAL A 106 16.03 14.14 5.82
C VAL A 106 15.76 13.24 7.03
N VAL A 107 16.79 12.96 7.84
CA VAL A 107 16.63 12.18 9.08
C VAL A 107 15.81 12.95 10.11
N ALA A 108 16.07 14.24 10.30
CA ALA A 108 15.32 15.08 11.23
C ALA A 108 13.84 15.18 10.84
N VAL A 109 13.53 15.37 9.56
CA VAL A 109 12.15 15.36 9.05
C VAL A 109 11.51 13.99 9.28
N ALA A 110 12.22 12.88 9.02
CA ALA A 110 11.71 11.54 9.29
C ALA A 110 11.38 11.34 10.79
N CYS A 111 12.28 11.74 11.69
CA CYS A 111 12.05 11.66 13.14
C CYS A 111 10.89 12.56 13.60
N LEU A 112 10.80 13.78 13.07
CA LEU A 112 9.71 14.72 13.35
C LEU A 112 8.37 14.18 12.85
N VAL A 113 8.35 13.58 11.67
CA VAL A 113 7.14 12.97 11.09
C VAL A 113 6.70 11.72 11.85
N LEU A 114 7.64 10.84 12.21
CA LEU A 114 7.34 9.65 12.99
C LEU A 114 6.85 10.03 14.40
N SER A 115 7.48 11.02 15.04
CA SER A 115 7.02 11.54 16.33
C SER A 115 5.68 12.26 16.22
N TYR A 116 5.44 13.07 15.18
CA TYR A 116 4.14 13.68 14.91
C TYR A 116 3.05 12.63 14.71
N ALA A 117 3.32 11.57 13.93
CA ALA A 117 2.40 10.46 13.77
C ALA A 117 2.10 9.85 15.14
N VAL A 118 3.12 9.51 15.95
CA VAL A 118 2.93 8.99 17.30
C VAL A 118 2.13 9.94 18.20
N VAL A 119 2.44 11.24 18.21
CA VAL A 119 1.77 12.25 19.05
C VAL A 119 0.33 12.47 18.62
N HIS A 120 0.05 12.64 17.33
CA HIS A 120 -1.31 12.79 16.81
C HIS A 120 -2.16 11.55 17.10
N ILE A 121 -1.53 10.39 17.03
CA ILE A 121 -2.12 9.12 17.43
C ILE A 121 -2.39 9.06 18.94
N SER A 122 -1.52 9.66 19.77
CA SER A 122 -1.60 9.64 21.24
C SER A 122 -2.59 10.67 21.81
N LEU A 123 -2.54 11.92 21.34
CA LEU A 123 -3.35 13.04 21.84
C LEU A 123 -4.83 12.90 21.50
N GLY A 124 -5.17 12.16 20.44
CA GLY A 124 -6.54 11.78 20.13
C GLY A 124 -7.20 10.93 21.22
N GLY A 125 -6.42 10.32 22.12
CA GLY A 125 -6.92 9.50 23.23
C GLY A 125 -7.24 10.25 24.52
N GLU A 126 -6.74 11.48 24.71
CA GLU A 126 -6.73 12.14 26.03
C GLU A 126 -7.84 13.19 26.22
N ARG A 127 -8.41 13.72 25.14
CA ARG A 127 -9.43 14.79 25.20
C ARG A 127 -10.81 14.37 25.70
N GLU A 128 -11.07 13.08 25.90
CA GLU A 128 -12.39 12.61 26.36
C GLU A 128 -12.44 12.16 27.83
N ASN A 129 -11.28 11.93 28.48
CA ASN A 129 -11.26 11.57 29.91
C ASN A 129 -11.69 12.71 30.84
N MET A 130 -11.86 13.93 30.30
CA MET A 130 -12.30 15.10 31.06
C MET A 130 -13.80 15.40 30.89
N VAL A 131 -14.51 14.71 29.98
CA VAL A 131 -15.92 15.00 29.64
C VAL A 131 -16.90 13.96 30.21
N THR A 132 -16.44 12.79 30.65
CA THR A 132 -17.28 11.77 31.30
C THR A 132 -16.92 11.56 32.77
N ARG A 133 -17.26 12.53 33.62
CA ARG A 133 -17.62 12.22 35.01
C ARG A 133 -19.14 12.09 35.09
N PRO A 134 -19.70 10.89 35.33
CA PRO A 134 -21.11 10.78 35.62
C PRO A 134 -21.39 11.47 36.96
N VAL A 135 -22.42 12.31 36.98
CA VAL A 135 -23.06 12.77 38.22
C VAL A 135 -23.55 11.52 38.95
N HIS A 136 -23.21 11.45 40.24
CA HIS A 136 -23.52 10.35 41.12
C HIS A 136 -25.03 10.39 41.43
N ASP A 137 -25.80 9.43 40.92
CA ASP A 137 -27.17 9.21 41.42
C ASP A 137 -27.11 8.45 42.76
N PRO A 138 -27.93 8.81 43.77
CA PRO A 138 -27.90 8.18 45.08
C PRO A 138 -28.63 6.83 45.11
N ASP A 139 -28.13 5.93 45.95
CA ASP A 139 -28.52 4.52 46.10
C ASP A 139 -30.02 4.29 46.40
N PRO A 140 -30.59 3.14 45.97
CA PRO A 140 -31.94 2.74 46.32
C PRO A 140 -31.90 1.97 47.65
N ALA A 141 -32.37 2.60 48.73
CA ALA A 141 -32.67 1.90 49.97
C ALA A 141 -34.03 2.34 50.53
N MET A 142 -34.77 1.33 51.02
CA MET A 142 -36.02 1.36 51.78
C MET A 142 -37.34 1.40 51.00
N VAL A 143 -37.98 0.23 50.83
CA VAL A 143 -39.36 -0.02 51.29
C VAL A 143 -39.47 -1.50 51.73
N ALA A 144 -40.15 -1.71 52.86
CA ALA A 144 -40.29 -2.92 53.68
C ALA A 144 -41.30 -3.98 53.13
N PRO A 145 -41.48 -5.16 53.78
CA PRO A 145 -42.11 -6.36 53.19
C PRO A 145 -43.57 -6.65 53.58
N ASP A 146 -44.15 -7.61 52.83
CA ASP A 146 -45.27 -8.54 53.10
C ASP A 146 -46.75 -8.06 53.02
N PRO A 147 -47.78 -8.95 52.89
CA PRO A 147 -47.80 -10.43 52.78
C PRO A 147 -48.73 -11.04 51.69
N ALA A 148 -48.55 -12.37 51.48
CA ALA A 148 -49.53 -13.43 51.11
C ALA A 148 -50.61 -13.18 50.02
N MET A 149 -50.76 -14.11 49.05
CA MET A 149 -51.75 -15.21 49.10
C MET A 149 -51.83 -16.01 47.77
N VAL A 150 -52.03 -17.33 47.92
CA VAL A 150 -52.67 -18.30 46.98
C VAL A 150 -51.88 -18.80 45.77
N ALA A 151 -51.50 -20.08 45.85
CA ALA A 151 -51.32 -20.99 44.71
C ALA A 151 -52.70 -21.55 44.26
N PRO A 152 -52.87 -21.98 43.00
CA PRO A 152 -52.74 -23.43 42.78
C PRO A 152 -52.10 -23.88 41.45
N ALA A 153 -51.49 -25.06 41.55
CA ALA A 153 -51.21 -26.19 40.65
C ALA A 153 -51.42 -26.15 39.10
N PRO A 154 -50.75 -27.06 38.35
CA PRO A 154 -50.43 -26.93 36.93
C PRO A 154 -51.39 -27.68 35.99
N ALA A 155 -51.52 -27.21 34.74
CA ALA A 155 -52.22 -27.92 33.67
C ALA A 155 -51.28 -28.27 32.50
N THR A 156 -51.20 -29.58 32.30
CA THR A 156 -50.78 -30.49 31.22
C THR A 156 -50.67 -29.95 29.77
N PRO A 157 -49.79 -30.50 28.92
CA PRO A 157 -49.51 -30.00 27.56
C PRO A 157 -50.51 -30.51 26.49
N ALA A 158 -50.76 -29.68 25.47
CA ALA A 158 -51.59 -30.00 24.31
C ALA A 158 -50.75 -30.61 23.14
N PRO A 159 -51.37 -31.39 22.23
CA PRO A 159 -50.70 -32.41 21.42
C PRO A 159 -50.22 -31.94 20.05
N ALA A 160 -49.30 -32.72 19.48
CA ALA A 160 -48.79 -32.60 18.12
C ALA A 160 -49.85 -32.89 17.03
N PRO A 161 -49.74 -32.30 15.83
CA PRO A 161 -50.38 -32.85 14.64
C PRO A 161 -49.38 -33.51 13.68
N ALA A 162 -49.68 -34.80 13.44
CA ALA A 162 -49.70 -35.54 12.18
C ALA A 162 -48.54 -35.45 11.17
N LEU A 163 -47.96 -36.63 10.93
CA LEU A 163 -47.31 -37.06 9.69
C LEU A 163 -48.14 -36.65 8.46
N HIS A 164 -47.50 -35.95 7.52
CA HIS A 164 -47.85 -36.04 6.11
C HIS A 164 -46.72 -36.75 5.36
N VAL A 165 -47.01 -37.99 4.95
CA VAL A 165 -46.24 -38.72 3.94
C VAL A 165 -46.51 -38.07 2.59
N GLY A 166 -45.47 -37.55 1.96
CA GLY A 166 -45.50 -37.00 0.60
C GLY A 166 -44.18 -37.33 -0.09
N GLY A 167 -44.18 -38.41 -0.87
CA GLY A 167 -43.06 -38.80 -1.70
C GLY A 167 -42.81 -37.79 -2.83
N GLY A 168 -41.55 -37.45 -3.06
CA GLY A 168 -41.11 -36.64 -4.19
C GLY A 168 -39.60 -36.72 -4.34
N GLY A 169 -39.14 -37.38 -5.40
CA GLY A 169 -37.75 -37.79 -5.64
C GLY A 169 -36.69 -36.72 -5.44
N GLY A 170 -35.75 -37.00 -4.53
CA GLY A 170 -34.53 -36.24 -4.36
C GLY A 170 -33.46 -36.66 -5.36
N GLY A 171 -33.46 -36.06 -6.56
CA GLY A 171 -32.24 -35.99 -7.36
C GLY A 171 -31.19 -35.16 -6.62
N PRO A 172 -29.87 -35.46 -6.75
CA PRO A 172 -28.84 -34.72 -6.05
C PRO A 172 -28.84 -33.25 -6.51
N ARG A 173 -29.37 -32.35 -5.68
CA ARG A 173 -29.26 -30.90 -5.87
C ARG A 173 -27.77 -30.56 -5.93
N ARG A 174 -27.27 -30.23 -7.12
CA ARG A 174 -25.96 -29.55 -7.27
C ARG A 174 -25.95 -28.37 -6.30
N PRO A 175 -24.93 -28.21 -5.44
CA PRO A 175 -24.89 -27.12 -4.48
C PRO A 175 -24.95 -25.78 -5.25
N GLN A 176 -26.09 -25.10 -5.13
CA GLN A 176 -26.33 -23.81 -5.75
C GLN A 176 -25.45 -22.80 -5.00
N ARG A 177 -24.29 -22.48 -5.59
CA ARG A 177 -23.32 -21.55 -4.98
C ARG A 177 -24.00 -20.21 -4.71
N THR A 178 -24.01 -19.82 -3.43
CA THR A 178 -24.58 -18.55 -2.97
C THR A 178 -23.90 -17.35 -3.67
N PRO A 179 -24.62 -16.26 -3.95
CA PRO A 179 -24.07 -15.08 -4.64
C PRO A 179 -22.82 -14.52 -3.94
N ARG A 180 -22.80 -14.54 -2.61
CA ARG A 180 -21.68 -14.11 -1.75
C ARG A 180 -20.37 -14.87 -1.99
N SER A 181 -20.43 -16.13 -2.43
CA SER A 181 -19.24 -16.92 -2.77
C SER A 181 -18.65 -16.52 -4.13
N LYS A 182 -19.45 -15.96 -5.05
CA LYS A 182 -18.98 -15.56 -6.37
C LYS A 182 -18.22 -14.24 -6.29
N GLU A 183 -18.77 -13.25 -5.58
CA GLU A 183 -18.12 -11.96 -5.30
C GLU A 183 -16.73 -12.15 -4.68
N GLN A 184 -16.62 -12.95 -3.61
CA GLN A 184 -15.33 -13.23 -2.96
C GLN A 184 -14.28 -13.88 -3.87
N LEU A 185 -14.70 -14.62 -4.90
CA LEU A 185 -13.77 -15.21 -5.87
C LEU A 185 -13.33 -14.18 -6.92
N ASP A 186 -14.21 -13.24 -7.25
CA ASP A 186 -13.93 -12.16 -8.19
C ASP A 186 -12.99 -11.11 -7.56
N ASP A 187 -13.15 -10.76 -6.28
CA ASP A 187 -12.23 -9.87 -5.55
C ASP A 187 -10.82 -10.47 -5.49
N LYS A 188 -10.73 -11.76 -5.13
CA LYS A 188 -9.46 -12.49 -5.12
C LYS A 188 -8.83 -12.51 -6.50
N ARG A 189 -9.63 -12.73 -7.54
CA ARG A 189 -9.16 -12.73 -8.93
C ARG A 189 -8.59 -11.36 -9.33
N GLN A 190 -9.24 -10.26 -8.96
CA GLN A 190 -8.74 -8.90 -9.22
C GLN A 190 -7.39 -8.66 -8.53
N VAL A 191 -7.26 -9.02 -7.25
CA VAL A 191 -6.00 -8.87 -6.51
C VAL A 191 -4.88 -9.72 -7.12
N LEU A 192 -5.17 -10.98 -7.46
CA LEU A 192 -4.21 -11.87 -8.09
C LEU A 192 -3.74 -11.35 -9.45
N LEU A 193 -4.67 -10.78 -10.22
CA LEU A 193 -4.37 -10.20 -11.51
C LEU A 193 -3.48 -8.96 -11.35
N LEU A 194 -3.76 -8.11 -10.37
CA LEU A 194 -2.92 -6.94 -10.05
C LEU A 194 -1.47 -7.34 -9.73
N ILE A 195 -1.29 -8.37 -8.90
CA ILE A 195 0.06 -8.87 -8.54
C ILE A 195 0.78 -9.41 -9.78
N ALA A 196 0.09 -10.18 -10.61
CA ALA A 196 0.70 -10.77 -11.79
C ALA A 196 1.09 -9.72 -12.83
N ILE A 197 0.22 -8.73 -13.06
CA ILE A 197 0.54 -7.60 -13.95
C ILE A 197 1.75 -6.85 -13.41
N LEU A 198 1.80 -6.57 -12.10
CA LEU A 198 2.95 -5.91 -11.48
C LEU A 198 4.23 -6.72 -11.65
N ALA A 199 4.21 -8.01 -11.30
CA ALA A 199 5.38 -8.89 -11.38
C ALA A 199 5.85 -9.04 -12.84
N ALA A 200 4.93 -9.16 -13.80
CA ALA A 200 5.23 -9.17 -15.22
C ALA A 200 5.89 -7.86 -15.65
N ALA A 201 5.36 -6.70 -15.24
CA ALA A 201 5.93 -5.40 -15.57
C ALA A 201 7.35 -5.24 -15.00
N LEU A 202 7.56 -5.59 -13.73
CA LEU A 202 8.87 -5.50 -13.07
C LEU A 202 9.92 -6.37 -13.74
N THR A 203 9.55 -7.62 -14.03
CA THR A 203 10.46 -8.58 -14.67
C THR A 203 10.71 -8.26 -16.13
N TYR A 204 9.71 -7.71 -16.84
CA TYR A 204 9.88 -7.23 -18.21
C TYR A 204 10.86 -6.05 -18.26
N GLN A 205 10.65 -5.03 -17.43
CA GLN A 205 11.55 -3.87 -17.35
C GLN A 205 12.97 -4.29 -16.98
N ALA A 206 13.13 -5.13 -15.96
CA ALA A 206 14.44 -5.62 -15.54
C ALA A 206 15.11 -6.56 -16.55
N GLY A 207 14.33 -7.27 -17.36
CA GLY A 207 14.84 -8.11 -18.45
C GLY A 207 15.37 -7.30 -19.62
N LEU A 208 14.69 -6.20 -19.97
CA LEU A 208 15.12 -5.28 -21.03
C LEU A 208 16.23 -4.32 -20.59
N THR A 209 16.31 -4.03 -19.30
CA THR A 209 17.35 -3.19 -18.70
C THR A 209 18.03 -3.95 -17.56
N PRO A 210 18.88 -4.95 -17.89
CA PRO A 210 19.57 -5.73 -16.87
C PRO A 210 20.41 -4.81 -16.01
N SER A 211 20.50 -5.11 -14.71
CA SER A 211 21.30 -4.31 -13.78
C SER A 211 22.73 -4.17 -14.31
N GLY A 212 23.27 -2.96 -14.38
CA GLY A 212 24.55 -2.69 -15.05
C GLY A 212 24.41 -2.09 -16.45
N GLY A 213 23.22 -2.15 -17.04
CA GLY A 213 22.99 -1.69 -18.40
C GLY A 213 23.74 -2.52 -19.44
N PHE A 214 23.97 -1.89 -20.58
CA PHE A 214 24.66 -2.46 -21.72
C PHE A 214 25.92 -1.69 -22.01
N TRP A 215 26.90 -2.36 -22.61
CA TRP A 215 28.04 -1.70 -23.19
C TRP A 215 27.58 -0.75 -24.30
N GLN A 216 28.09 0.48 -24.29
CA GLN A 216 27.74 1.49 -25.30
C GLN A 216 28.75 1.55 -26.45
N VAL A 217 29.98 1.10 -26.23
CA VAL A 217 31.09 1.19 -27.20
C VAL A 217 31.73 -0.19 -27.35
N ASP A 218 32.11 -0.54 -28.58
CA ASP A 218 32.89 -1.74 -28.88
C ASP A 218 34.34 -1.55 -28.43
N ASP A 219 34.88 -2.54 -27.71
CA ASP A 219 36.29 -2.57 -27.32
C ASP A 219 36.92 -3.89 -27.77
N GLU A 220 37.65 -3.81 -28.88
CA GLU A 220 38.35 -4.95 -29.48
C GLU A 220 39.46 -5.52 -28.57
N LYS A 221 40.02 -4.72 -27.65
CA LYS A 221 41.11 -5.17 -26.76
C LYS A 221 40.61 -5.97 -25.57
N LEU A 222 39.44 -5.62 -25.05
CA LEU A 222 38.81 -6.30 -23.91
C LEU A 222 37.75 -7.33 -24.33
N GLY A 223 37.43 -7.39 -25.63
CA GLY A 223 36.43 -8.31 -26.20
C GLY A 223 34.99 -7.94 -25.86
N HIS A 224 34.74 -6.69 -25.46
CA HIS A 224 33.39 -6.20 -25.14
C HIS A 224 32.73 -5.69 -26.41
N ARG A 225 31.48 -6.09 -26.64
CA ARG A 225 30.66 -5.58 -27.75
C ARG A 225 29.50 -4.75 -27.23
N ALA A 226 29.24 -3.63 -27.90
CA ALA A 226 28.09 -2.78 -27.65
C ALA A 226 26.80 -3.59 -27.70
N GLY A 227 25.87 -3.30 -26.79
CA GLY A 227 24.62 -4.03 -26.64
C GLY A 227 24.70 -5.32 -25.81
N TYR A 228 25.89 -5.77 -25.39
CA TYR A 228 26.00 -6.87 -24.44
C TYR A 228 25.79 -6.38 -22.99
N PRO A 229 25.10 -7.15 -22.12
CA PRO A 229 24.89 -6.76 -20.73
C PRO A 229 26.20 -6.71 -19.94
N VAL A 230 26.47 -5.57 -19.29
CA VAL A 230 27.69 -5.37 -18.48
C VAL A 230 27.82 -6.41 -17.35
N LEU A 231 26.70 -6.84 -16.78
CA LEU A 231 26.69 -7.86 -15.71
C LEU A 231 27.13 -9.23 -16.22
N LEU A 232 26.88 -9.56 -17.49
CA LEU A 232 27.28 -10.84 -18.08
C LEU A 232 28.80 -10.98 -18.11
N ASP A 233 29.49 -9.93 -18.54
CA ASP A 233 30.95 -9.96 -18.70
C ASP A 233 31.68 -9.98 -17.35
N ASN A 234 31.22 -9.17 -16.40
CA ASN A 234 31.87 -9.08 -15.09
C ASN A 234 31.47 -10.22 -14.13
N TYR A 235 30.25 -10.73 -14.23
CA TYR A 235 29.69 -11.72 -13.30
C TYR A 235 28.77 -12.74 -14.00
N PRO A 236 29.30 -13.62 -14.88
CA PRO A 236 28.49 -14.46 -15.76
C PRO A 236 27.55 -15.42 -15.03
N ARG A 237 27.99 -15.99 -13.90
CA ARG A 237 27.13 -16.88 -13.08
C ARG A 237 25.92 -16.14 -12.48
N ARG A 238 26.12 -14.88 -12.07
CA ARG A 238 25.05 -14.05 -11.50
C ARG A 238 24.11 -13.56 -12.57
N TYR A 239 24.64 -13.13 -13.71
CA TYR A 239 23.82 -12.79 -14.85
C TYR A 239 22.94 -13.96 -15.28
N LYS A 240 23.49 -15.18 -15.41
CA LYS A 240 22.69 -16.37 -15.73
C LYS A 240 21.60 -16.62 -14.69
N ALA A 241 21.93 -16.59 -13.40
CA ALA A 241 20.95 -16.74 -12.33
C ALA A 241 19.84 -15.67 -12.40
N PHE A 242 20.22 -14.39 -12.53
CA PHE A 242 19.30 -13.27 -12.73
C PHE A 242 18.41 -13.51 -13.94
N PHE A 243 18.98 -13.82 -15.10
CA PHE A 243 18.26 -14.00 -16.36
C PHE A 243 17.23 -15.13 -16.28
N TYR A 244 17.64 -16.31 -15.79
CA TYR A 244 16.73 -17.46 -15.67
C TYR A 244 15.65 -17.23 -14.60
N CYS A 245 16.01 -16.71 -13.42
CA CYS A 245 15.03 -16.40 -12.38
C CYS A 245 14.05 -15.30 -12.83
N ASN A 246 14.53 -14.23 -13.44
CA ASN A 246 13.70 -13.15 -13.94
C ASN A 246 12.75 -13.63 -15.04
N THR A 247 13.25 -14.45 -15.98
CA THR A 247 12.43 -15.06 -17.04
C THR A 247 11.40 -16.02 -16.47
N ALA A 248 11.75 -16.87 -15.51
CA ALA A 248 10.80 -17.76 -14.84
C ALA A 248 9.69 -16.97 -14.13
N SER A 249 10.04 -15.86 -13.46
CA SER A 249 9.07 -14.97 -12.83
C SER A 249 8.15 -14.30 -13.86
N PHE A 250 8.70 -13.82 -14.99
CA PHE A 250 7.93 -13.24 -16.09
C PHE A 250 6.95 -14.25 -16.69
N MET A 251 7.45 -15.44 -17.07
CA MET A 251 6.63 -16.49 -17.68
C MET A 251 5.56 -17.01 -16.73
N SER A 252 5.87 -17.16 -15.44
CA SER A 252 4.88 -17.50 -14.43
C SER A 252 3.81 -16.41 -14.31
N SER A 253 4.20 -15.13 -14.32
CA SER A 253 3.24 -14.02 -14.26
C SER A 253 2.33 -13.98 -15.48
N VAL A 254 2.86 -14.19 -16.69
CA VAL A 254 2.06 -14.30 -17.93
C VAL A 254 1.09 -15.48 -17.86
N ALA A 255 1.54 -16.66 -17.40
CA ALA A 255 0.66 -17.80 -17.21
C ALA A 255 -0.46 -17.50 -16.21
N LEU A 256 -0.16 -16.83 -15.10
CA LEU A 256 -1.16 -16.41 -14.11
C LEU A 256 -2.17 -15.43 -14.72
N ILE A 257 -1.71 -14.44 -15.50
CA ILE A 257 -2.58 -13.49 -16.20
C ILE A 257 -3.53 -14.22 -17.15
N LEU A 258 -3.02 -15.14 -17.99
CA LEU A 258 -3.85 -15.89 -18.93
C LEU A 258 -4.91 -16.76 -18.21
N LEU A 259 -4.53 -17.41 -17.12
CA LEU A 259 -5.44 -18.21 -16.30
C LEU A 259 -6.49 -17.35 -15.58
N LEU A 260 -6.13 -16.14 -15.15
CA LEU A 260 -7.02 -15.23 -14.43
C LEU A 260 -7.92 -14.40 -15.35
N VAL A 261 -7.45 -13.99 -16.52
CA VAL A 261 -8.26 -13.21 -17.49
C VAL A 261 -9.43 -14.06 -17.99
N ASN A 262 -9.20 -15.34 -18.27
CA ASN A 262 -10.27 -16.21 -18.74
C ASN A 262 -11.12 -16.75 -17.57
N ARG A 263 -12.36 -16.25 -17.45
CA ARG A 263 -13.33 -16.69 -16.44
C ARG A 263 -13.64 -18.20 -16.51
N LYS A 264 -13.44 -18.85 -17.67
CA LYS A 264 -13.62 -20.31 -17.82
C LYS A 264 -12.42 -21.10 -17.30
N LEU A 265 -11.21 -20.53 -17.30
CA LEU A 265 -9.97 -21.21 -16.90
C LEU A 265 -9.60 -21.00 -15.42
N TYR A 266 -9.94 -19.86 -14.81
CA TYR A 266 -9.58 -19.64 -13.40
C TYR A 266 -10.26 -20.62 -12.44
N ARG A 267 -11.52 -21.02 -12.70
CA ARG A 267 -12.26 -21.96 -11.84
C ARG A 267 -11.61 -23.35 -11.80
N PRO A 268 -11.28 -23.97 -12.94
CA PRO A 268 -10.43 -25.16 -12.96
C PRO A 268 -9.04 -24.90 -12.36
N GLY A 269 -8.41 -23.75 -12.66
CA GLY A 269 -7.07 -23.42 -12.18
C GLY A 269 -6.93 -23.34 -10.65
N ILE A 270 -7.96 -22.88 -9.94
CA ILE A 270 -8.01 -22.94 -8.47
C ILE A 270 -8.13 -24.39 -7.98
N ARG A 271 -8.96 -25.21 -8.64
CA ARG A 271 -9.19 -26.61 -8.25
C ARG A 271 -7.94 -27.48 -8.44
N CYS A 272 -7.16 -27.20 -9.48
CA CYS A 272 -5.95 -27.95 -9.80
C CYS A 272 -4.69 -27.39 -9.12
N TYR A 273 -4.81 -26.48 -8.14
CA TYR A 273 -3.69 -25.80 -7.47
C TYR A 273 -2.73 -25.00 -8.38
N ALA A 274 -2.96 -24.98 -9.70
CA ALA A 274 -2.07 -24.38 -10.69
C ALA A 274 -1.79 -22.90 -10.44
N LEU A 275 -2.81 -22.12 -10.03
CA LEU A 275 -2.64 -20.70 -9.69
C LEU A 275 -1.73 -20.49 -8.47
N HIS A 276 -1.83 -21.36 -7.47
CA HIS A 276 -0.98 -21.27 -6.27
C HIS A 276 0.46 -21.66 -6.57
N VAL A 277 0.67 -22.71 -7.35
CA VAL A 277 2.01 -23.13 -7.80
C VAL A 277 2.67 -22.04 -8.65
N CYS A 278 1.94 -21.55 -9.66
CA CYS A 278 2.41 -20.50 -10.55
C CYS A 278 2.79 -19.21 -9.79
N MET A 279 1.94 -18.79 -8.85
CA MET A 279 2.27 -17.66 -7.98
C MET A 279 3.48 -17.92 -7.10
N ALA A 280 3.57 -19.07 -6.42
CA ALA A 280 4.71 -19.38 -5.56
C ALA A 280 6.02 -19.40 -6.36
N VAL A 281 6.03 -20.09 -7.49
CA VAL A 281 7.17 -20.13 -8.42
C VAL A 281 7.53 -18.72 -8.88
N GLY A 282 6.54 -17.91 -9.27
CA GLY A 282 6.76 -16.53 -9.70
C GLY A 282 7.40 -15.67 -8.62
N MET A 283 6.90 -15.74 -7.39
CA MET A 283 7.42 -14.94 -6.27
C MET A 283 8.83 -15.37 -5.86
N PHE A 284 9.12 -16.67 -5.77
CA PHE A 284 10.48 -17.14 -5.48
C PHE A 284 11.46 -16.83 -6.61
N ALA A 285 11.01 -16.91 -7.86
CA ALA A 285 11.79 -16.52 -9.02
C ALA A 285 12.09 -15.01 -9.02
N LEU A 286 11.13 -14.16 -8.62
CA LEU A 286 11.34 -12.72 -8.45
C LEU A 286 12.37 -12.42 -7.34
N MET A 287 12.29 -13.13 -6.21
CA MET A 287 13.27 -13.03 -5.12
C MET A 287 14.67 -13.45 -5.57
N GLY A 288 14.78 -14.55 -6.31
CA GLY A 288 16.04 -15.02 -6.89
C GLY A 288 16.64 -14.03 -7.89
N ALA A 289 15.79 -13.44 -8.75
CA ALA A 289 16.20 -12.39 -9.67
C ALA A 289 16.72 -11.17 -8.90
N TYR A 290 15.99 -10.69 -7.91
CA TYR A 290 16.43 -9.57 -7.07
C TYR A 290 17.78 -9.86 -6.40
N ALA A 291 17.96 -11.04 -5.79
CA ALA A 291 19.20 -11.42 -5.11
C ALA A 291 20.39 -11.47 -6.07
N ALA A 292 20.20 -11.99 -7.28
CA ALA A 292 21.24 -12.13 -8.29
C ALA A 292 21.59 -10.81 -8.98
N GLY A 293 20.60 -9.94 -9.24
CA GLY A 293 20.80 -8.66 -9.94
C GLY A 293 21.30 -7.53 -9.04
N SER A 294 20.77 -7.43 -7.82
CA SER A 294 21.11 -6.32 -6.89
C SER A 294 22.48 -6.47 -6.23
N SER A 295 22.95 -7.71 -6.03
CA SER A 295 24.22 -7.98 -5.37
C SER A 295 25.35 -8.22 -6.35
N ARG A 296 26.51 -7.56 -6.12
CA ARG A 296 27.74 -7.81 -6.90
C ARG A 296 28.82 -8.61 -6.15
N HIS A 297 28.73 -8.71 -4.82
CA HIS A 297 29.65 -9.50 -3.99
C HIS A 297 28.98 -10.67 -3.28
N LEU A 298 29.78 -11.64 -2.82
CA LEU A 298 29.29 -12.85 -2.16
C LEU A 298 28.65 -12.53 -0.81
N LYS A 299 29.24 -11.64 0.01
CA LYS A 299 28.70 -11.28 1.34
C LYS A 299 27.28 -10.69 1.28
N THR A 300 27.05 -9.69 0.42
CA THR A 300 25.72 -9.07 0.26
C THR A 300 24.72 -10.04 -0.37
N SER A 301 25.19 -10.91 -1.29
CA SER A 301 24.37 -11.95 -1.89
C SER A 301 23.96 -13.03 -0.88
N ILE A 302 24.87 -13.45 0.01
CA ILE A 302 24.56 -14.37 1.11
C ILE A 302 23.52 -13.75 2.03
N TYR A 303 23.62 -12.45 2.36
CA TYR A 303 22.59 -11.77 3.12
C TYR A 303 21.21 -11.84 2.44
N VAL A 304 21.10 -11.46 1.16
CA VAL A 304 19.80 -11.51 0.47
C VAL A 304 19.30 -12.95 0.35
N LEU A 305 20.16 -13.93 0.05
CA LEU A 305 19.78 -15.34 -0.04
C LEU A 305 19.36 -15.92 1.32
N THR A 306 20.05 -15.57 2.41
CA THR A 306 19.65 -15.98 3.77
C THR A 306 18.33 -15.35 4.16
N LEU A 307 18.11 -14.07 3.82
CA LEU A 307 16.85 -13.38 4.06
C LEU A 307 15.70 -14.04 3.27
N VAL A 308 15.94 -14.38 1.99
CA VAL A 308 15.01 -15.16 1.16
C VAL A 308 14.75 -16.54 1.78
N ALA A 309 15.77 -17.26 2.24
CA ALA A 309 15.65 -18.59 2.82
C ALA A 309 14.88 -18.56 4.16
N VAL A 310 15.19 -17.62 5.06
CA VAL A 310 14.48 -17.43 6.34
C VAL A 310 13.01 -17.16 6.10
N VAL A 311 12.68 -16.28 5.15
CA VAL A 311 11.30 -16.01 4.78
C VAL A 311 10.63 -17.23 4.15
N SER A 312 11.31 -17.91 3.23
CA SER A 312 10.82 -19.13 2.59
C SER A 312 10.53 -20.23 3.61
N ALA A 313 11.34 -20.35 4.67
CA ALA A 313 11.15 -21.30 5.76
C ALA A 313 10.06 -20.86 6.76
N SER A 314 9.86 -19.55 6.94
CA SER A 314 8.81 -19.02 7.82
C SER A 314 7.40 -19.39 7.35
N ILE A 315 7.18 -19.49 6.03
CA ILE A 315 5.88 -19.83 5.44
C ILE A 315 5.41 -21.27 5.79
N PRO A 316 6.18 -22.34 5.50
CA PRO A 316 5.81 -23.71 5.87
C PRO A 316 5.81 -23.91 7.39
N LEU A 317 6.70 -23.23 8.13
CA LEU A 317 6.68 -23.25 9.59
C LEU A 317 5.36 -22.69 10.15
N GLN A 318 4.87 -21.57 9.60
CA GLN A 318 3.58 -21.01 9.99
C GLN A 318 2.40 -21.92 9.64
N VAL A 319 2.45 -22.60 8.49
CA VAL A 319 1.46 -23.62 8.09
C VAL A 319 1.49 -24.83 9.03
N ALA A 320 2.69 -25.30 9.40
CA ALA A 320 2.89 -26.43 10.31
C ALA A 320 2.44 -26.12 11.75
N ILE A 321 2.78 -24.94 12.28
CA ILE A 321 2.32 -24.46 13.59
C ILE A 321 0.79 -24.45 13.62
N PHE A 322 0.14 -23.93 12.59
CA PHE A 322 -1.32 -23.99 12.55
C PHE A 322 -1.84 -25.41 12.43
N TRP A 323 -1.27 -26.29 11.60
CA TRP A 323 -1.75 -27.66 11.51
C TRP A 323 -1.69 -28.37 12.87
N TYR A 324 -0.61 -28.11 13.62
CA TYR A 324 -0.43 -28.56 14.99
C TYR A 324 -1.47 -27.97 15.97
N PHE A 325 -1.71 -26.65 15.93
CA PHE A 325 -2.70 -25.99 16.80
C PHE A 325 -4.16 -26.22 16.39
N GLY A 326 -4.42 -26.37 15.10
CA GLY A 326 -5.73 -26.65 14.51
C GLY A 326 -6.20 -28.05 14.85
N ASN A 327 -5.28 -29.03 14.85
CA ASN A 327 -5.55 -30.36 15.40
C ASN A 327 -5.78 -30.34 16.92
N CYS A 328 -5.31 -29.31 17.65
CA CYS A 328 -5.61 -29.12 19.08
C CYS A 328 -6.92 -28.37 19.36
N MET A 329 -7.53 -27.71 18.38
CA MET A 329 -8.73 -26.86 18.55
C MET A 329 -10.02 -27.46 17.95
N ASP A 330 -9.99 -28.70 17.48
CA ASP A 330 -11.17 -29.40 16.94
C ASP A 330 -12.10 -29.98 18.03
N ASN A 331 -12.34 -29.20 19.10
CA ASN A 331 -13.27 -29.61 20.16
C ASN A 331 -14.02 -28.46 20.86
N ARG A 332 -14.14 -27.28 20.22
CA ARG A 332 -15.08 -26.24 20.66
C ARG A 332 -16.01 -25.87 19.51
N GLN A 333 -17.21 -26.45 19.55
CA GLN A 333 -18.35 -25.98 18.78
C GLN A 333 -18.68 -24.55 19.20
N ASP A 334 -18.45 -23.58 18.32
CA ASP A 334 -19.00 -22.24 18.51
C ASP A 334 -20.48 -22.23 18.06
N PRO A 335 -21.43 -21.78 18.90
CA PRO A 335 -22.82 -21.62 18.52
C PRO A 335 -23.01 -20.37 17.62
N PRO A 336 -24.00 -20.35 16.72
CA PRO A 336 -24.18 -19.25 15.79
C PRO A 336 -24.92 -18.09 16.49
N ARG A 337 -24.19 -17.09 16.96
CA ARG A 337 -24.80 -15.79 17.28
C ARG A 337 -24.01 -14.64 16.66
N ILE A 338 -24.80 -13.75 16.05
CA ILE A 338 -24.47 -12.46 15.44
C ILE A 338 -23.91 -12.52 14.01
N ARG A 339 -24.79 -12.91 13.07
CA ARG A 339 -24.69 -12.41 11.68
C ARG A 339 -26.06 -12.08 11.09
N ARG A 340 -26.80 -11.21 11.78
CA ARG A 340 -27.97 -10.50 11.22
C ARG A 340 -27.82 -9.00 11.45
N ARG A 341 -27.07 -8.35 10.57
CA ARG A 341 -27.20 -6.93 10.17
C ARG A 341 -26.29 -6.70 8.96
N ARG A 342 -26.68 -7.26 7.82
CA ARG A 342 -26.22 -6.85 6.48
C ARG A 342 -27.24 -7.38 5.48
N ALA A 343 -28.45 -6.86 5.61
CA ALA A 343 -29.56 -7.08 4.67
C ALA A 343 -30.61 -6.00 4.93
N ARG A 344 -30.31 -4.78 4.48
CA ARG A 344 -31.29 -3.86 3.93
C ARG A 344 -30.52 -2.90 3.04
N GLY A 345 -30.85 -2.91 1.75
CA GLY A 345 -30.40 -1.90 0.82
C GLY A 345 -31.02 -0.58 1.26
N GLN A 346 -30.16 0.30 1.74
CA GLN A 346 -30.36 1.72 1.93
C GLN A 346 -28.98 2.30 1.59
N ASP A 347 -28.90 3.38 0.82
CA ASP A 347 -27.62 4.06 0.59
C ASP A 347 -27.01 4.41 1.95
N ASP A 348 -25.95 3.68 2.29
CA ASP A 348 -25.34 3.64 3.61
C ASP A 348 -24.21 4.67 3.61
N PRO A 349 -24.27 5.76 4.41
CA PRO A 349 -23.22 6.79 4.45
C PRO A 349 -21.85 6.25 4.88
N ASP A 350 -21.79 5.01 5.37
CA ASP A 350 -20.55 4.31 5.70
C ASP A 350 -19.80 3.76 4.46
N LYS A 351 -20.48 3.51 3.33
CA LYS A 351 -19.81 3.05 2.09
C LYS A 351 -19.04 4.16 1.37
N GLU A 352 -19.57 5.39 1.37
CA GLU A 352 -18.94 6.54 0.72
C GLU A 352 -17.59 6.89 1.39
N LYS A 353 -17.51 6.74 2.71
CA LYS A 353 -16.28 6.96 3.49
C LYS A 353 -15.22 5.88 3.24
N ASP A 354 -15.63 4.63 3.07
CA ASP A 354 -14.71 3.53 2.76
C ASP A 354 -14.04 3.75 1.39
N GLU A 355 -14.80 4.23 0.39
CA GLU A 355 -14.26 4.58 -0.94
C GLU A 355 -13.27 5.76 -0.86
N GLU A 356 -13.60 6.81 -0.11
CA GLU A 356 -12.69 7.96 0.09
C GLU A 356 -11.34 7.53 0.69
N LEU A 357 -11.36 6.70 1.73
CA LEU A 357 -10.14 6.17 2.35
C LEU A 357 -9.28 5.35 1.39
N GLU A 358 -9.90 4.55 0.51
CA GLU A 358 -9.20 3.78 -0.51
C GLU A 358 -8.50 4.69 -1.53
N TYR A 359 -9.18 5.75 -2.00
CA TYR A 359 -8.60 6.73 -2.93
C TYR A 359 -7.45 7.52 -2.30
N LEU A 360 -7.60 7.98 -1.05
CA LEU A 360 -6.54 8.70 -0.35
C LEU A 360 -5.31 7.81 -0.12
N MET A 361 -5.51 6.53 0.19
CA MET A 361 -4.42 5.55 0.31
C MET A 361 -3.70 5.35 -1.03
N LEU A 362 -4.44 5.22 -2.13
CA LEU A 362 -3.87 5.11 -3.47
C LEU A 362 -3.03 6.34 -3.84
N LEU A 363 -3.54 7.54 -3.55
CA LEU A 363 -2.85 8.79 -3.81
C LEU A 363 -1.55 8.92 -3.01
N ALA A 364 -1.60 8.64 -1.71
CA ALA A 364 -0.42 8.70 -0.84
C ALA A 364 0.64 7.65 -1.24
N VAL A 365 0.21 6.45 -1.62
CA VAL A 365 1.11 5.40 -2.12
C VAL A 365 1.76 5.80 -3.45
N LEU A 366 0.98 6.40 -4.36
CA LEU A 366 1.49 6.89 -5.63
C LEU A 366 2.53 8.01 -5.43
N ALA A 367 2.23 9.00 -4.60
CA ALA A 367 3.15 10.09 -4.34
C ALA A 367 4.43 9.64 -3.60
N ALA A 368 4.31 8.73 -2.62
CA ALA A 368 5.46 8.07 -2.02
C ALA A 368 6.32 7.35 -3.06
N SER A 369 5.71 6.75 -4.09
CA SER A 369 6.44 6.06 -5.15
C SER A 369 7.30 6.96 -6.00
N VAL A 370 6.70 8.04 -6.47
CA VAL A 370 7.34 9.02 -7.35
C VAL A 370 8.47 9.70 -6.59
N THR A 371 8.23 10.10 -5.34
CA THR A 371 9.24 10.78 -4.53
C THR A 371 10.38 9.88 -4.10
N TYR A 372 10.12 8.60 -3.80
CA TYR A 372 11.17 7.62 -3.51
C TYR A 372 12.10 7.44 -4.71
N GLN A 373 11.54 7.20 -5.90
CA GLN A 373 12.31 7.02 -7.13
C GLN A 373 13.12 8.28 -7.48
N ASN A 374 12.49 9.45 -7.47
CA ASN A 374 13.13 10.73 -7.78
C ASN A 374 14.17 11.16 -6.73
N GLY A 375 14.01 10.73 -5.47
CA GLY A 375 15.02 10.98 -4.44
C GLY A 375 16.29 10.18 -4.66
N LEU A 376 16.17 8.93 -5.10
CA LEU A 376 17.32 8.08 -5.43
C LEU A 376 17.96 8.45 -6.78
N ARG A 377 17.15 8.99 -7.71
CA ARG A 377 17.55 9.47 -9.03
C ARG A 377 17.11 10.91 -9.25
N PRO A 378 17.89 11.88 -8.77
CA PRO A 378 17.54 13.28 -8.87
C PRO A 378 17.47 13.76 -10.33
N ALA A 379 16.70 14.83 -10.53
CA ALA A 379 16.52 15.45 -11.84
C ALA A 379 17.87 15.83 -12.47
N GLY A 380 17.99 15.61 -13.78
CA GLY A 380 19.23 15.82 -14.53
C GLY A 380 20.23 14.67 -14.46
N GLY A 381 19.94 13.61 -13.69
CA GLY A 381 20.82 12.45 -13.57
C GLY A 381 22.01 12.68 -12.64
N MET A 382 22.96 11.74 -12.69
CA MET A 382 24.15 11.73 -11.84
C MET A 382 25.37 11.55 -12.72
N TRP A 383 26.51 12.10 -12.31
CA TRP A 383 27.78 11.85 -12.98
C TRP A 383 28.13 10.37 -12.92
N GLN A 384 28.65 9.83 -14.01
CA GLN A 384 28.99 8.40 -14.14
C GLN A 384 30.50 8.15 -14.15
N GLU A 385 31.29 9.22 -14.15
CA GLU A 385 32.74 9.26 -14.20
C GLU A 385 33.25 10.30 -13.19
N ASP A 386 34.44 10.06 -12.64
CA ASP A 386 35.14 11.00 -11.77
C ASP A 386 35.99 11.96 -12.60
N ASN A 387 36.02 13.25 -12.21
CA ASN A 387 36.90 14.25 -12.79
C ASN A 387 37.31 15.29 -11.72
N ALA A 388 38.28 16.15 -12.05
CA ALA A 388 38.76 17.18 -11.12
C ALA A 388 37.65 18.17 -10.66
N ALA A 389 36.59 18.33 -11.45
CA ALA A 389 35.50 19.27 -11.18
C ALA A 389 34.28 18.64 -10.48
N TYR A 390 34.10 17.31 -10.58
CA TYR A 390 32.91 16.62 -10.08
C TYR A 390 33.20 15.14 -9.81
N SER A 391 32.44 14.56 -8.87
CA SER A 391 32.57 13.15 -8.51
C SER A 391 31.37 12.35 -9.02
N ALA A 392 31.62 11.12 -9.47
CA ALA A 392 30.61 10.19 -9.88
C ALA A 392 29.59 9.92 -8.77
N GLY A 393 28.36 9.71 -9.18
CA GLY A 393 27.21 9.55 -8.31
C GLY A 393 26.69 10.87 -7.76
N ASN A 394 27.44 11.98 -7.82
CA ASN A 394 26.87 13.28 -7.48
C ASN A 394 25.83 13.70 -8.52
N PRO A 395 24.71 14.30 -8.09
CA PRO A 395 23.68 14.80 -9.01
C PRO A 395 24.23 15.91 -9.90
N ILE A 396 24.02 15.81 -11.22
CA ILE A 396 24.51 16.82 -12.17
C ILE A 396 23.93 18.21 -11.85
N LEU A 397 22.64 18.24 -11.47
CA LEU A 397 21.95 19.48 -11.08
C LEU A 397 22.60 20.18 -9.87
N ARG A 398 23.22 19.41 -8.96
CA ARG A 398 23.90 19.95 -7.77
C ARG A 398 25.13 20.77 -8.16
N ASP A 399 25.93 20.27 -9.10
CA ASP A 399 27.17 20.91 -9.49
C ASP A 399 26.93 22.11 -10.41
N ILE A 400 25.89 22.05 -11.25
CA ILE A 400 25.48 23.17 -12.09
C ILE A 400 24.81 24.28 -11.26
N ASN A 401 23.86 23.92 -10.38
CA ASN A 401 23.11 24.87 -9.58
C ASN A 401 22.67 24.27 -8.24
N LYS A 402 23.54 24.38 -7.23
CA LYS A 402 23.31 23.88 -5.88
C LYS A 402 21.97 24.35 -5.27
N ARG A 403 21.59 25.62 -5.46
CA ARG A 403 20.33 26.14 -4.90
C ARG A 403 19.10 25.41 -5.43
N ARG A 404 19.07 25.10 -6.74
CA ARG A 404 17.96 24.33 -7.33
C ARG A 404 17.93 22.91 -6.84
N TYR A 405 19.10 22.29 -6.77
CA TYR A 405 19.22 20.95 -6.24
C TYR A 405 18.72 20.86 -4.80
N ASP A 406 19.09 21.82 -3.95
CA ASP A 406 18.63 21.87 -2.56
C ASP A 406 17.10 22.06 -2.48
N ILE A 407 16.52 22.96 -3.29
CA ILE A 407 15.06 23.14 -3.37
C ILE A 407 14.37 21.84 -3.83
N PHE A 408 14.89 21.20 -4.88
CA PHE A 408 14.37 19.93 -5.39
C PHE A 408 14.42 18.85 -4.29
N LEU A 409 15.58 18.67 -3.66
CA LEU A 409 15.81 17.60 -2.70
C LEU A 409 14.97 17.78 -1.44
N TYR A 410 14.94 18.99 -0.86
CA TYR A 410 14.15 19.27 0.33
C TYR A 410 12.67 19.10 0.04
N SER A 411 12.18 19.67 -1.06
CA SER A 411 10.76 19.59 -1.43
C SER A 411 10.30 18.16 -1.73
N ASN A 412 11.11 17.39 -2.47
CA ASN A 412 10.84 15.99 -2.77
C ASN A 412 10.88 15.12 -1.49
N SER A 413 11.82 15.41 -0.57
CA SER A 413 11.91 14.70 0.71
C SER A 413 10.74 15.02 1.63
N THR A 414 10.28 16.28 1.68
CA THR A 414 9.09 16.66 2.45
C THR A 414 7.84 16.00 1.93
N SER A 415 7.70 15.90 0.60
CA SER A 415 6.57 15.22 -0.03
C SER A 415 6.59 13.71 0.26
N PHE A 416 7.75 13.05 0.13
CA PHE A 416 7.89 11.65 0.53
C PHE A 416 7.45 11.41 1.99
N MET A 417 7.93 12.26 2.91
CA MET A 417 7.60 12.10 4.34
C MET A 417 6.12 12.43 4.63
N ALA A 418 5.53 13.41 3.95
CA ALA A 418 4.11 13.71 4.05
C ALA A 418 3.22 12.56 3.53
N SER A 419 3.62 11.93 2.42
CA SER A 419 2.99 10.70 1.91
C SER A 419 3.09 9.55 2.91
N VAL A 420 4.25 9.37 3.55
CA VAL A 420 4.45 8.37 4.62
C VAL A 420 3.52 8.63 5.81
N VAL A 421 3.39 9.89 6.27
CA VAL A 421 2.42 10.26 7.33
C VAL A 421 1.01 9.87 6.93
N ALA A 422 0.59 10.23 5.72
CA ALA A 422 -0.75 9.93 5.23
C ALA A 422 -1.00 8.41 5.22
N ILE A 423 -0.03 7.60 4.76
CA ILE A 423 -0.10 6.14 4.80
C ILE A 423 -0.22 5.62 6.23
N VAL A 424 0.62 6.10 7.17
CA VAL A 424 0.58 5.67 8.59
C VAL A 424 -0.76 6.02 9.22
N MET A 425 -1.33 7.19 8.92
CA MET A 425 -2.62 7.61 9.47
C MET A 425 -3.81 6.86 8.87
N LEU A 426 -3.76 6.53 7.58
CA LEU A 426 -4.82 5.78 6.88
C LEU A 426 -4.78 4.26 7.15
N LEU A 427 -3.60 3.71 7.48
CA LEU A 427 -3.42 2.27 7.66
C LEU A 427 -4.30 1.66 8.78
N PRO A 428 -4.43 2.26 9.98
CA PRO A 428 -5.36 1.79 11.01
C PRO A 428 -6.83 1.95 10.62
N LEU A 429 -7.18 3.01 9.88
CA LEU A 429 -8.55 3.31 9.48
C LEU A 429 -9.08 2.27 8.48
N THR A 430 -8.29 1.96 7.44
CA THR A 430 -8.57 0.88 6.48
C THR A 430 -8.54 -0.51 7.11
N LEU A 431 -7.88 -0.64 8.26
CA LEU A 431 -7.84 -1.84 9.07
C LEU A 431 -8.68 -1.65 10.36
N SER A 432 -9.96 -1.27 10.29
CA SER A 432 -10.92 -1.32 11.41
C SER A 432 -11.72 -2.63 11.43
N ASP A 433 -11.48 -3.53 12.40
CA ASP A 433 -12.53 -4.13 13.24
C ASP A 433 -11.99 -4.78 14.53
N ASP A 434 -10.68 -5.10 14.69
CA ASP A 434 -10.21 -5.92 15.84
C ASP A 434 -8.78 -5.65 16.39
N VAL A 435 -8.19 -4.47 16.17
CA VAL A 435 -6.76 -4.21 16.47
C VAL A 435 -6.48 -3.64 17.87
N ARG A 436 -7.03 -4.27 18.92
CA ARG A 436 -6.92 -3.81 20.33
C ARG A 436 -5.49 -3.79 20.93
N TRP A 437 -4.49 -4.41 20.27
CA TRP A 437 -3.10 -4.50 20.74
C TRP A 437 -2.17 -3.45 20.12
N LEU A 438 -2.41 -3.06 18.86
CA LEU A 438 -1.70 -1.95 18.23
C LEU A 438 -2.09 -0.65 18.97
N GLN A 439 -3.35 -0.59 19.41
CA GLN A 439 -3.93 0.35 20.38
C GLN A 439 -3.26 0.36 21.77
N ARG A 440 -2.39 -0.61 22.06
CA ARG A 440 -1.62 -0.71 23.31
C ARG A 440 -0.13 -0.38 23.11
N CYS A 441 0.40 -0.54 21.89
CA CYS A 441 1.76 -0.14 21.49
C CYS A 441 1.84 1.30 20.92
N LEU A 442 0.72 1.81 20.41
CA LEU A 442 0.45 3.18 19.97
C LEU A 442 -0.85 3.59 20.67
N PRO A 443 -1.01 4.78 21.27
CA PRO A 443 -2.13 5.06 22.18
C PRO A 443 -3.43 5.39 21.43
N PHE A 444 -3.89 4.47 20.59
CA PHE A 444 -5.14 4.62 19.83
C PHE A 444 -6.33 4.18 20.67
N HIS A 445 -6.91 5.04 21.52
CA HIS A 445 -8.21 4.73 22.12
C HIS A 445 -9.35 4.97 21.11
N ARG A 446 -10.31 4.04 21.05
CA ARG A 446 -11.46 4.10 20.13
C ARG A 446 -12.53 4.97 20.78
N VAL A 447 -12.73 6.20 20.31
CA VAL A 447 -13.98 6.94 20.59
C VAL A 447 -14.37 7.79 19.39
N ASP A 448 -15.65 8.13 19.33
CA ASP A 448 -16.48 8.43 18.17
C ASP A 448 -15.86 9.27 17.04
N LEU A 449 -16.13 8.77 15.84
CA LEU A 449 -15.69 9.16 14.51
C LEU A 449 -16.21 10.56 14.11
N LYS A 450 -15.86 11.60 14.88
CA LYS A 450 -16.14 13.01 14.58
C LYS A 450 -14.87 13.87 14.50
N TRP A 451 -13.68 13.27 14.53
CA TRP A 451 -12.42 14.00 14.26
C TRP A 451 -11.96 13.82 12.81
N SER A 452 -11.75 14.99 12.21
CA SER A 452 -11.63 15.29 10.79
C SER A 452 -10.47 14.56 10.10
N LEU A 453 -10.67 14.06 8.88
CA LEU A 453 -9.59 13.64 7.96
C LEU A 453 -8.61 14.79 7.63
N TRP A 454 -8.77 15.98 8.23
CA TRP A 454 -7.92 17.15 8.07
C TRP A 454 -6.41 16.90 8.21
N PRO A 455 -5.88 16.08 9.15
CA PRO A 455 -4.45 15.75 9.18
C PRO A 455 -3.98 14.98 7.95
N VAL A 456 -4.82 14.09 7.42
CA VAL A 456 -4.53 13.34 6.18
C VAL A 456 -4.63 14.27 4.97
N HIS A 457 -5.66 15.10 4.91
CA HIS A 457 -5.84 16.10 3.85
C HIS A 457 -4.69 17.12 3.84
N THR A 458 -4.27 17.60 5.00
CA THR A 458 -3.13 18.52 5.12
C THR A 458 -1.81 17.85 4.73
N ALA A 459 -1.59 16.59 5.11
CA ALA A 459 -0.43 15.82 4.66
C ALA A 459 -0.43 15.65 3.13
N ILE A 460 -1.57 15.31 2.52
CA ILE A 460 -1.69 15.17 1.07
C ILE A 460 -1.52 16.52 0.35
N LEU A 461 -2.05 17.61 0.90
CA LEU A 461 -1.85 18.95 0.34
C LEU A 461 -0.37 19.37 0.41
N LEU A 462 0.29 19.10 1.54
CA LEU A 462 1.73 19.35 1.71
C LEU A 462 2.55 18.50 0.74
N ASP A 463 2.16 17.25 0.53
CA ASP A 463 2.75 16.33 -0.43
C ASP A 463 2.62 16.85 -1.87
N MET A 464 1.42 17.23 -2.30
CA MET A 464 1.18 17.79 -3.63
C MET A 464 1.94 19.11 -3.85
N LEU A 465 2.02 19.97 -2.83
CA LEU A 465 2.82 21.21 -2.89
C LEU A 465 4.31 20.90 -3.00
N GLY A 466 4.79 19.92 -2.23
CA GLY A 466 6.17 19.45 -2.26
C GLY A 466 6.55 18.85 -3.63
N LEU A 467 5.67 18.05 -4.23
CA LEU A 467 5.82 17.53 -5.58
C LEU A 467 5.89 18.65 -6.62
N LEU A 468 5.00 19.64 -6.52
CA LEU A 468 4.96 20.77 -7.45
C LEU A 468 6.27 21.57 -7.43
N VAL A 469 6.75 21.90 -6.22
CA VAL A 469 7.99 22.67 -6.06
C VAL A 469 9.20 21.84 -6.51
N ALA A 470 9.24 20.54 -6.21
CA ALA A 470 10.27 19.64 -6.71
C ALA A 470 10.24 19.56 -8.25
N TYR A 471 9.05 19.40 -8.83
CA TYR A 471 8.87 19.36 -10.29
C TYR A 471 9.34 20.65 -10.95
N ALA A 472 8.95 21.82 -10.43
CA ALA A 472 9.37 23.11 -10.98
C ALA A 472 10.90 23.32 -10.89
N ALA A 473 11.50 22.91 -9.77
CA ALA A 473 12.94 23.00 -9.55
C ALA A 473 13.75 22.04 -10.43
N GLY A 474 13.24 20.82 -10.65
CA GLY A 474 13.93 19.77 -11.40
C GLY A 474 13.74 19.83 -12.92
N SER A 475 12.60 20.34 -13.42
CA SER A 475 12.25 20.28 -14.85
C SER A 475 12.82 21.43 -15.70
N THR A 476 13.23 22.55 -15.09
CA THR A 476 13.62 23.74 -15.85
C THR A 476 15.08 24.13 -15.63
N LYS A 477 15.72 24.65 -16.67
CA LYS A 477 17.10 25.17 -16.62
C LYS A 477 17.18 26.63 -16.14
N LYS A 478 16.15 27.45 -16.42
CA LYS A 478 16.08 28.89 -16.10
C LYS A 478 15.07 29.18 -14.98
N TRP A 479 15.30 30.23 -14.18
CA TRP A 479 14.48 30.56 -13.00
C TRP A 479 13.13 31.14 -13.39
N GLU A 480 13.13 31.91 -14.47
CA GLU A 480 11.92 32.46 -15.06
C GLU A 480 11.00 31.34 -15.58
N SER A 481 11.57 30.27 -16.14
CA SER A 481 10.80 29.10 -16.58
C SER A 481 10.19 28.32 -15.41
N SER A 482 10.90 28.14 -14.29
CA SER A 482 10.31 27.54 -13.07
C SER A 482 9.19 28.39 -12.50
N ARG A 483 9.32 29.73 -12.53
CA ARG A 483 8.23 30.64 -12.14
C ARG A 483 7.01 30.43 -13.05
N ASN A 484 7.20 30.31 -14.35
CA ASN A 484 6.11 30.08 -15.30
C ASN A 484 5.41 28.72 -15.07
N VAL A 485 6.15 27.67 -14.71
CA VAL A 485 5.59 26.36 -14.33
C VAL A 485 4.75 26.45 -13.05
N ILE A 486 5.19 27.23 -12.06
CA ILE A 486 4.40 27.49 -10.84
C ILE A 486 3.17 28.35 -11.17
N LEU A 487 3.31 29.35 -12.04
CA LEU A 487 2.22 30.21 -12.48
C LEU A 487 1.17 29.45 -13.30
N LEU A 488 1.52 28.35 -13.97
CA LEU A 488 0.59 27.45 -14.65
C LEU A 488 -0.41 26.77 -13.69
N VAL A 489 -0.17 26.81 -12.38
CA VAL A 489 -1.13 26.33 -11.37
C VAL A 489 -2.28 27.34 -11.18
N LEU A 490 -2.03 28.63 -11.38
CA LEU A 490 -3.07 29.68 -11.25
C LEU A 490 -4.26 29.46 -12.20
N PRO A 491 -4.10 29.20 -13.51
CA PRO A 491 -5.25 28.92 -14.39
C PRO A 491 -5.96 27.62 -14.02
N VAL A 492 -5.26 26.59 -13.51
CA VAL A 492 -5.89 25.34 -13.03
C VAL A 492 -6.75 25.61 -11.80
N LEU A 493 -6.23 26.35 -10.82
CA LEU A 493 -6.98 26.77 -9.64
C LEU A 493 -8.16 27.69 -10.01
N ALA A 494 -7.96 28.61 -10.95
CA ALA A 494 -9.03 29.47 -11.47
C ALA A 494 -10.13 28.66 -12.16
N TYR A 495 -9.77 27.64 -12.94
CA TYR A 495 -10.73 26.72 -13.56
C TYR A 495 -11.51 25.92 -12.50
N ILE A 496 -10.84 25.37 -11.49
CA ILE A 496 -11.49 24.66 -10.38
C ILE A 496 -12.45 25.58 -9.62
N ALA A 497 -12.03 26.82 -9.32
CA ALA A 497 -12.86 27.81 -8.66
C ALA A 497 -14.07 28.18 -9.52
N LEU A 498 -13.89 28.38 -10.82
CA LEU A 498 -14.98 28.70 -11.76
C LEU A 498 -15.96 27.53 -11.89
N TYR A 499 -15.47 26.29 -11.94
CA TYR A 499 -16.30 25.09 -11.92
C TYR A 499 -17.10 24.98 -10.61
N ALA A 500 -16.45 25.17 -9.45
CA ALA A 500 -17.11 25.14 -8.15
C ALA A 500 -18.18 26.24 -8.03
N MET A 501 -17.89 27.45 -8.52
CA MET A 501 -18.85 28.56 -8.59
C MET A 501 -20.03 28.22 -9.49
N ALA A 502 -19.78 27.68 -10.69
CA ALA A 502 -20.83 27.24 -11.60
C ALA A 502 -21.70 26.12 -11.00
N ALA A 503 -21.08 25.16 -10.31
CA ALA A 503 -21.78 24.10 -9.60
C ALA A 503 -22.62 24.65 -8.44
N ALA A 504 -22.10 25.61 -7.66
CA ALA A 504 -22.84 26.27 -6.59
C ALA A 504 -24.04 27.06 -7.13
N ILE A 505 -23.87 27.78 -8.24
CA ILE A 505 -24.94 28.52 -8.93
C ILE A 505 -25.99 27.53 -9.46
N TYR A 506 -25.59 26.43 -10.09
CA TYR A 506 -26.49 25.38 -10.57
C TYR A 506 -27.31 24.77 -9.42
N ILE A 507 -26.67 24.46 -8.29
CA ILE A 507 -27.35 23.92 -7.10
C ILE A 507 -28.32 24.96 -6.52
N TYR A 508 -27.93 26.23 -6.45
CA TYR A 508 -28.78 27.32 -5.96
C TYR A 508 -30.04 27.48 -6.82
N ILE A 509 -29.89 27.52 -8.15
CA ILE A 509 -31.02 27.62 -9.09
C ILE A 509 -31.94 26.39 -8.97
N ARG A 510 -31.37 25.18 -8.88
CA ARG A 510 -32.14 23.94 -8.72
C ARG A 510 -32.91 23.87 -7.40
N ARG A 511 -32.35 24.41 -6.30
CA ARG A 511 -33.07 24.54 -5.02
C ARG A 511 -34.22 25.54 -5.11
N GLY A 512 -33.99 26.70 -5.75
CA GLY A 512 -35.03 27.71 -5.96
C GLY A 512 -36.21 27.22 -6.81
N SER A 513 -35.94 26.45 -7.88
CA SER A 513 -37.01 25.87 -8.72
C SER A 513 -37.80 24.77 -8.01
N SER A 514 -37.17 24.01 -7.10
CA SER A 514 -37.85 22.97 -6.30
C SER A 514 -38.78 23.58 -5.23
N GLN A 515 -38.44 24.74 -4.68
CA GLN A 515 -39.26 25.46 -3.69
C GLN A 515 -40.47 26.17 -4.31
N SER A 516 -40.42 26.51 -5.61
CA SER A 516 -41.53 27.15 -6.32
C SER A 516 -42.61 26.15 -6.77
N GLN A 517 -42.35 24.83 -6.73
CA GLN A 517 -43.32 23.77 -7.04
C GLN A 517 -44.06 23.21 -5.81
N SER A 518 -43.61 23.50 -4.59
CA SER A 518 -44.29 23.04 -3.36
C SER A 518 -45.60 23.78 -3.01
N PRO A 519 -45.78 25.10 -3.26
CA PRO A 519 -47.04 25.78 -2.94
C PRO A 519 -48.19 25.38 -3.88
N SER A 520 -47.89 25.05 -5.14
CA SER A 520 -48.88 24.75 -6.17
C SER A 520 -49.46 23.33 -6.07
N ARG A 521 -48.77 22.38 -5.41
CA ARG A 521 -49.33 21.05 -5.12
C ARG A 521 -50.30 21.02 -3.94
N GLN A 522 -50.14 21.91 -2.96
CA GLN A 522 -51.09 22.02 -1.84
C GLN A 522 -52.38 22.74 -2.24
N ALA A 523 -52.31 23.76 -3.11
CA ALA A 523 -53.50 24.43 -3.63
C ALA A 523 -54.36 23.51 -4.52
N GLY A 524 -53.75 22.62 -5.31
CA GLY A 524 -54.47 21.68 -6.18
C GLY A 524 -55.13 20.50 -5.46
N GLN A 525 -54.65 20.13 -4.26
CA GLN A 525 -55.27 19.08 -3.45
C GLN A 525 -56.40 19.59 -2.55
N GLN A 526 -56.38 20.88 -2.22
CA GLN A 526 -57.45 21.50 -1.42
C GLN A 526 -58.66 21.91 -2.29
N ALA A 527 -58.46 22.17 -3.58
CA ALA A 527 -59.55 22.41 -4.53
C ALA A 527 -60.32 21.12 -4.90
N THR A 528 -59.64 19.98 -5.01
CA THR A 528 -60.30 18.70 -5.36
C THR A 528 -61.05 18.04 -4.20
N SER A 529 -60.77 18.42 -2.94
CA SER A 529 -61.54 17.94 -1.78
C SER A 529 -62.83 18.72 -1.52
N VAL A 530 -63.03 19.89 -2.12
CA VAL A 530 -64.25 20.70 -1.95
C VAL A 530 -65.31 20.33 -2.99
N GLU A 531 -64.91 19.87 -4.18
CA GLU A 531 -65.83 19.46 -5.25
C GLU A 531 -66.45 18.05 -5.06
N SER A 532 -66.00 17.26 -4.07
CA SER A 532 -66.59 15.94 -3.76
C SER A 532 -67.54 15.97 -2.55
N SER A 533 -67.98 17.15 -2.10
CA SER A 533 -68.90 17.30 -0.96
C SER A 533 -70.01 18.34 -1.20
N SER A 534 -70.40 18.55 -2.46
CA SER A 534 -71.59 19.33 -2.84
C SER A 534 -72.52 18.50 -3.69
#